data_AF-A0A925PVK1-F1
#
_entry.id   AF-A0A925PVK1-F1
#
_cell.length_a   1.000
_cell.length_b   1.000
_cell.length_c   1.000
_cell.angle_alpha   90.00
_cell.angle_beta   90.00
_cell.angle_gamma   90.00
#
_symmetry.space_group_name_H-M   'P 1'
#
loop_
_entity.id
_entity.type
_entity.pdbx_description
1 polymer ?
#
loop_
_entity_poly.entity_id
_entity_poly.type
_entity_poly.pdbx_seq_one_letter_code
_entity_poly.pdbx_strand_id
1 'polypeptide(L)' 'MSVPQATKYAIIGAGVHGLSTAFHLAQMLKATGRGSGADILVVDKTAVAAGASG' A
#
# COMPACT_ATOMS: atom_id res chain seq x y z
N MET A 1 -11.58 -1.50 -12.08
CA MET A 1 -11.34 -0.51 -11.01
C MET A 1 -10.61 0.67 -11.62
N SER A 2 -11.00 1.90 -11.30
CA SER A 2 -10.28 3.10 -11.73
C SER A 2 -9.12 3.39 -10.79
N VAL A 3 -7.93 3.66 -11.34
CA VAL A 3 -6.80 4.17 -10.57
C VAL A 3 -7.13 5.62 -10.18
N PRO A 4 -7.03 6.01 -8.89
CA PRO A 4 -7.29 7.38 -8.48
C PRO A 4 -6.27 8.35 -9.13
N GLN A 5 -6.71 9.57 -9.45
CA GLN A 5 -5.85 10.59 -10.06
C GLN A 5 -4.73 11.05 -9.11
N ALA A 6 -4.96 10.96 -7.79
CA ALA A 6 -3.99 11.29 -6.77
C ALA A 6 -4.19 10.41 -5.53
N THR A 7 -3.12 10.20 -4.77
CA THR A 7 -3.12 9.51 -3.48
C THR A 7 -2.14 10.19 -2.54
N LYS A 8 -2.34 10.09 -1.22
CA LYS A 8 -1.36 10.64 -0.26
C LYS A 8 -0.14 9.74 -0.12
N TYR A 9 -0.36 8.43 -0.17
CA TYR A 9 0.71 7.43 -0.08
C TYR A 9 0.61 6.49 -1.28
N ALA A 10 1.73 6.34 -1.99
CA ALA A 10 1.88 5.40 -3.09
C ALA A 10 3.02 4.43 -2.76
N ILE A 11 2.73 3.13 -2.78
CA ILE A 11 3.71 2.06 -2.59
C ILE A 11 3.81 1.28 -3.90
N ILE A 12 5.02 1.16 -4.41
CA ILE A 12 5.30 0.48 -5.69
C ILE A 12 5.87 -0.91 -5.39
N GLY A 13 5.18 -1.94 -5.86
CA GLY A 13 5.42 -3.35 -5.62
C GLY A 13 4.47 -3.93 -4.56
N ALA A 14 3.76 -5.00 -4.91
CA ALA A 14 2.87 -5.74 -4.00
C ALA A 14 3.47 -7.09 -3.57
N GLY A 15 4.80 -7.12 -3.37
CA GLY A 15 5.50 -8.22 -2.68
C GLY A 15 5.47 -8.05 -1.15
N VAL A 16 6.12 -8.95 -0.41
CA VAL A 16 6.08 -8.99 1.06
C VAL A 16 6.51 -7.67 1.70
N HIS A 17 7.55 -7.02 1.16
CA HIS A 17 8.02 -5.74 1.66
C HIS A 17 6.99 -4.63 1.43
N GLY A 18 6.46 -4.50 0.21
CA GLY A 18 5.50 -3.45 -0.11
C GLY A 18 4.18 -3.58 0.66
N LEU A 19 3.65 -4.80 0.78
CA LEU A 19 2.44 -5.07 1.56
C LEU A 19 2.68 -4.87 3.07
N SER A 20 3.84 -5.29 3.59
CA SER A 20 4.22 -5.05 4.99
C SER A 20 4.36 -3.55 5.28
N THR A 21 4.96 -2.79 4.37
CA THR A 21 5.04 -1.33 4.48
C THR A 21 3.65 -0.69 4.50
N ALA A 22 2.75 -1.10 3.60
CA ALA A 22 1.38 -0.59 3.56
C ALA A 22 0.62 -0.86 4.86
N PHE A 23 0.75 -2.10 5.37
CA PHE A 23 0.12 -2.53 6.60
C PHE A 23 0.60 -1.73 7.81
N HIS A 24 1.91 -1.65 8.03
CA HIS A 24 2.46 -0.94 9.19
C HIS A 24 2.24 0.58 9.09
N LEU A 25 2.26 1.15 7.88
CA LEU A 25 1.91 2.55 7.66
C LEU A 25 0.44 2.81 8.06
N ALA A 26 -0.50 1.97 7.63
CA ALA A 26 -1.90 2.09 8.00
C ALA A 26 -2.11 1.99 9.53
N GLN A 27 -1.43 1.04 10.18
CA GLN A 27 -1.47 0.90 11.63
C GLN A 27 -0.94 2.14 12.36
N MET A 28 0.22 2.66 11.93
CA MET A 28 0.82 3.86 12.52
C MET A 28 -0.08 5.09 12.34
N LEU A 29 -0.65 5.30 11.13
CA LEU A 29 -1.56 6.40 10.86
C LEU A 29 -2.80 6.35 11.76
N LYS A 30 -3.36 5.15 11.94
CA LYS A 30 -4.52 4.93 12.80
C LYS A 30 -4.18 5.18 14.28
N ALA A 31 -3.06 4.64 14.76
CA ALA A 31 -2.63 4.78 16.16
C ALA A 31 -2.31 6.24 16.52
N THR A 32 -1.82 7.03 15.57
CA THR A 32 -1.45 8.43 15.77
C THR A 32 -2.58 9.42 15.47
N GLY A 33 -3.76 8.95 15.07
CA GLY A 33 -4.89 9.81 14.70
C GLY A 33 -4.68 10.61 13.41
N ARG A 34 -3.70 10.21 12.58
CA ARG A 34 -3.31 10.92 11.34
C ARG A 34 -4.02 10.43 10.09
N GLY A 35 -4.74 9.31 10.18
CA GLY A 35 -5.54 8.77 9.08
C GLY A 35 -5.96 7.33 9.34
N SER A 36 -6.87 6.82 8.51
CA SER A 36 -7.32 5.42 8.56
C SER A 36 -6.40 4.46 7.78
N GLY A 37 -5.51 4.99 6.93
CA GLY A 37 -4.73 4.23 5.96
C GLY A 37 -5.48 3.93 4.65
N ALA A 38 -6.71 4.41 4.47
CA ALA A 38 -7.51 4.17 3.25
C ALA A 38 -6.98 4.89 2.00
N ASP A 39 -6.12 5.90 2.19
CA ASP A 39 -5.43 6.67 1.15
C ASP A 39 -4.02 6.15 0.86
N ILE A 40 -3.76 4.87 1.15
CA ILE A 40 -2.56 4.15 0.72
C ILE A 40 -2.91 3.35 -0.53
N LEU A 41 -2.29 3.70 -1.65
CA LEU A 41 -2.39 2.97 -2.91
C LEU A 41 -1.16 2.07 -3.07
N VAL A 42 -1.37 0.75 -3.17
CA VAL A 42 -0.32 -0.21 -3.53
C VAL A 42 -0.50 -0.58 -5.00
N VAL A 43 0.56 -0.44 -5.79
CA VAL A 43 0.56 -0.74 -7.23
C VAL A 43 1.57 -1.82 -7.51
N ASP A 44 1.17 -2.86 -8.25
CA ASP A 44 2.09 -3.84 -8.81
C ASP A 44 2.04 -3.81 -10.34
N LYS A 45 3.13 -4.20 -10.98
CA LYS A 45 3.23 -4.28 -12.44
C LYS A 45 2.35 -5.39 -13.01
N THR A 46 2.24 -6.51 -12.31
CA THR A 46 1.59 -7.73 -12.83
C THR A 46 0.43 -8.15 -11.94
N ALA A 47 0.72 -8.60 -10.73
CA ALA A 47 -0.27 -9.08 -9.77
C ALA A 47 0.33 -9.07 -8.36
N VAL A 48 -0.53 -9.16 -7.34
CA VAL A 48 -0.08 -9.30 -5.94
C VAL A 48 0.83 -10.51 -5.81
N ALA A 49 1.97 -10.32 -5.15
CA ALA A 49 3.01 -11.32 -4.94
C ALA A 49 3.66 -11.91 -6.21
N ALA A 50 3.47 -11.34 -7.42
CA ALA A 50 4.04 -11.86 -8.68
C ALA A 50 5.58 -11.72 -8.84
N GLY A 51 6.29 -11.37 -7.77
CA GLY A 51 7.75 -11.25 -7.71
C GLY A 51 8.36 -12.37 -6.86
N ALA A 52 9.44 -12.10 -6.14
CA ALA A 52 10.12 -13.10 -5.31
C ALA A 52 9.34 -13.56 -4.05
N SER A 53 8.14 -13.02 -3.81
CA SER A 53 7.35 -13.27 -2.59
C SER A 53 6.21 -14.27 -2.76
N GLY A 54 5.95 -14.73 -3.99
CA GLY A 54 4.84 -15.63 -4.34
C GLY A 54 5.16 -16.44 -5.59
#